data_AF-A0A976HH05-F1
#
_entry.id   AF-A0A976HH05-F1
#
_cell.length_a   1.000
_cell.length_b   1.000
_cell.length_c   1.000
_cell.angle_alpha   90.00
_cell.angle_beta   90.00
_cell.angle_gamma   90.00
#
_symmetry.space_group_name_H-M   'P 1'
#
loop_
_entity.id
_entity.type
_entity.pdbx_description
1 polymer ?
#
loop_
_entity_poly.entity_id
_entity_poly.type
_entity_poly.pdbx_seq_one_letter_code
_entity_poly.pdbx_strand_id
1 'polypeptide(L)'
;MKDADIFDDFLRFFITDAEELFDFSRPFEFLDKELEQLFPANPDDFSPKYVDKLVKVFTREGQEKWVLVHIEVQGSKDGNFEHRMFQYFYRIYDKFQRPTYGLCHFNRYQ
;
A
#
# COMPACT_ATOMS: atom_id res chain seq x y z
N MET A 1 5.08 -15.43 -8.87
CA MET A 1 5.46 -14.84 -10.17
C MET A 1 4.44 -13.80 -10.60
N LYS A 2 3.14 -14.12 -10.71
CA LYS A 2 2.10 -13.15 -11.13
C LYS A 2 1.98 -11.88 -10.28
N ASP A 3 2.05 -11.97 -8.93
CA ASP A 3 1.77 -10.80 -8.08
C ASP A 3 2.91 -9.77 -8.03
N ALA A 4 4.16 -10.22 -8.20
CA ALA A 4 5.33 -9.33 -8.24
C ALA A 4 5.36 -8.53 -9.54
N ASP A 5 5.16 -9.20 -10.69
CA ASP A 5 5.12 -8.55 -12.00
C ASP A 5 3.97 -7.50 -12.07
N ILE A 6 2.80 -7.81 -11.48
CA ILE A 6 1.68 -6.85 -11.39
C ILE A 6 2.03 -5.65 -10.51
N PHE A 7 2.78 -5.85 -9.41
CA PHE A 7 3.17 -4.76 -8.53
C PHE A 7 4.26 -3.86 -9.13
N ASP A 8 5.19 -4.43 -9.91
CA ASP A 8 6.16 -3.68 -10.70
C ASP A 8 5.45 -2.67 -11.62
N ASP A 9 4.50 -3.17 -12.42
CA ASP A 9 3.70 -2.36 -13.34
C ASP A 9 2.87 -1.32 -12.59
N PHE A 10 2.32 -1.68 -11.43
CA PHE A 10 1.59 -0.76 -10.56
C PHE A 10 2.48 0.40 -10.09
N LEU A 11 3.67 0.13 -9.56
CA LEU A 11 4.59 1.18 -9.11
C LEU A 11 5.00 2.09 -10.27
N ARG A 12 5.29 1.52 -11.45
CA ARG A 12 5.63 2.29 -12.67
C ARG A 12 4.47 3.16 -13.16
N PHE A 13 3.23 2.70 -13.00
CA PHE A 13 2.05 3.46 -13.38
C PHE A 13 1.82 4.66 -12.46
N PHE A 14 2.04 4.51 -11.16
CA PHE A 14 1.74 5.54 -10.16
C PHE A 14 2.90 6.47 -9.83
N ILE A 15 4.14 6.06 -10.09
CA ILE A 15 5.35 6.81 -9.75
C ILE A 15 6.17 6.99 -11.02
N THR A 16 6.23 8.22 -11.54
CA THR A 16 6.92 8.55 -12.80
C THR A 16 8.38 8.09 -12.81
N ASP A 17 9.09 8.25 -11.69
CA ASP A 17 10.51 7.92 -11.58
C ASP A 17 10.74 6.57 -10.86
N ALA A 18 9.76 5.65 -10.92
CA ALA A 18 9.81 4.37 -10.20
C ALA A 18 11.10 3.57 -10.48
N GLU A 19 11.53 3.55 -11.74
CA GLU A 19 12.74 2.83 -12.19
C GLU A 19 14.03 3.40 -11.62
N GLU A 20 14.05 4.69 -11.29
CA GLU A 20 15.20 5.35 -10.67
C GLU A 20 15.18 5.20 -9.15
N LEU A 21 13.99 5.11 -8.56
CA LEU A 21 13.79 5.02 -7.12
C LEU A 21 13.92 3.60 -6.57
N PHE A 22 13.30 2.61 -7.22
CA PHE A 22 13.19 1.24 -6.73
C PHE A 22 14.14 0.28 -7.44
N ASP A 23 14.60 -0.72 -6.69
CA ASP A 23 15.38 -1.85 -7.20
C ASP A 23 14.44 -3.02 -7.52
N PHE A 24 13.89 -2.99 -8.74
CA PHE A 24 13.02 -4.06 -9.26
C PHE A 24 13.73 -5.41 -9.48
N SER A 25 15.07 -5.46 -9.36
CA SER A 25 15.78 -6.75 -9.40
C SER A 25 15.60 -7.55 -8.11
N ARG A 26 15.17 -6.89 -7.02
CA ARG A 26 14.89 -7.53 -5.74
C ARG A 26 13.41 -7.87 -5.61
N PRO A 27 13.08 -9.02 -5.01
CA PRO A 27 11.70 -9.38 -4.78
C PRO A 27 11.04 -8.42 -3.79
N PHE A 28 9.78 -8.11 -4.02
CA PHE A 28 8.94 -7.47 -3.02
C PHE A 28 8.51 -8.45 -1.94
N GLU A 29 8.35 -7.94 -0.74
CA GLU A 29 7.83 -8.68 0.40
C GLU A 29 6.47 -8.08 0.79
N PHE A 30 5.41 -8.88 0.63
CA PHE A 30 4.05 -8.49 1.03
C PHE A 30 3.89 -8.73 2.53
N LEU A 31 3.65 -7.64 3.26
CA LEU A 31 3.54 -7.60 4.72
C LEU A 31 2.07 -7.69 5.16
N ASP A 32 1.34 -8.64 4.57
CA ASP A 32 -0.10 -8.82 4.81
C ASP A 32 -0.38 -9.14 6.29
N LYS A 33 0.49 -9.92 6.94
CA LYS A 33 0.36 -10.29 8.36
C LYS A 33 0.57 -9.10 9.28
N GLU A 34 1.54 -8.25 8.97
CA GLU A 34 1.85 -7.04 9.72
C GLU A 34 0.70 -6.03 9.60
N LEU A 35 0.13 -5.91 8.40
CA LEU A 35 -1.05 -5.08 8.17
C LEU A 35 -2.26 -5.62 8.94
N GLU A 36 -2.53 -6.92 8.88
CA GLU A 36 -3.62 -7.58 9.60
C GLU A 36 -3.48 -7.46 11.14
N GLN A 37 -2.26 -7.48 11.67
CA GLN A 37 -2.02 -7.25 13.10
C GLN A 37 -2.45 -5.85 13.56
N LEU A 38 -2.33 -4.85 12.70
CA LEU A 38 -2.72 -3.47 13.00
C LEU A 38 -4.19 -3.17 12.71
N PHE A 39 -4.74 -3.87 11.72
CA PHE A 39 -6.09 -3.71 11.20
C PHE A 39 -6.73 -5.10 11.02
N PRO A 40 -7.06 -5.79 12.13
CA PRO A 40 -7.69 -7.09 12.04
C PRO A 40 -9.03 -6.96 11.33
N ALA A 41 -9.24 -7.78 10.30
CA ALA A 41 -10.50 -7.78 9.57
C ALA A 41 -11.62 -8.26 10.50
N ASN A 42 -12.68 -7.47 10.65
CA ASN A 42 -13.92 -8.04 11.20
C ASN A 42 -14.57 -8.91 10.11
N PRO A 43 -15.13 -10.07 10.47
CA PRO A 43 -15.88 -10.91 9.52
C PRO A 43 -17.01 -10.14 8.81
N ASP A 44 -17.58 -9.14 9.48
CA ASP A 44 -18.65 -8.28 8.99
C ASP A 44 -18.15 -7.09 8.14
N ASP A 45 -16.85 -6.80 8.15
CA ASP A 45 -16.20 -5.71 7.39
C ASP A 45 -15.81 -6.12 5.97
N PHE A 46 -16.20 -7.33 5.52
CA PHE A 46 -15.96 -7.82 4.16
C PHE A 46 -16.85 -7.09 3.15
N SER A 47 -16.58 -5.80 2.98
CA SER A 47 -17.15 -4.98 1.92
C SER A 47 -16.09 -4.81 0.83
N PRO A 48 -16.41 -5.08 -0.45
CA PRO A 48 -15.47 -4.95 -1.57
C PRO A 48 -15.18 -3.48 -1.92
N LYS A 49 -15.26 -2.57 -0.95
CA LYS A 49 -15.16 -1.12 -1.16
C LYS A 49 -13.72 -0.68 -1.47
N TYR A 50 -12.74 -1.35 -0.89
CA TYR A 50 -11.33 -1.01 -1.07
C TYR A 50 -10.42 -2.23 -0.84
N VAL A 51 -9.20 -2.15 -1.36
CA VAL A 51 -8.13 -3.14 -1.19
C VAL A 51 -6.93 -2.45 -0.57
N ASP A 52 -6.44 -3.03 0.52
CA ASP A 52 -5.24 -2.57 1.23
C ASP A 52 -4.10 -3.59 1.11
N LYS A 53 -2.90 -3.11 0.78
CA LYS A 53 -1.68 -3.90 0.75
C LYS A 53 -0.53 -3.12 1.38
N LEU A 54 0.27 -3.79 2.21
CA LEU A 54 1.51 -3.25 2.71
C LEU A 54 2.67 -4.03 2.08
N VAL A 55 3.57 -3.32 1.42
CA VAL A 55 4.64 -3.93 0.65
C VAL A 55 5.97 -3.33 1.05
N LYS A 56 6.93 -4.19 1.37
CA LYS A 56 8.31 -3.79 1.55
C LYS A 56 9.04 -3.84 0.21
N VAL A 57 9.70 -2.74 -0.08
CA VAL A 57 10.46 -2.49 -1.31
C VAL A 57 11.88 -2.07 -0.97
N PHE A 58 12.78 -2.22 -1.92
CA PHE A 58 14.14 -1.72 -1.83
C PHE A 58 14.34 -0.57 -2.81
N THR A 59 15.01 0.48 -2.34
CA THR A 59 15.48 1.55 -3.22
C THR A 59 16.76 1.15 -3.93
N ARG A 60 17.11 1.82 -5.02
CA ARG A 60 18.41 1.62 -5.69
C ARG A 60 19.62 1.92 -4.81
N GLU A 61 19.45 2.76 -3.78
CA GLU A 61 20.46 3.02 -2.75
C GLU A 61 20.59 1.88 -1.73
N GLY A 62 19.80 0.81 -1.87
CA GLY A 62 19.78 -0.35 -0.97
C GLY A 62 18.97 -0.13 0.30
N GLN A 63 18.31 1.03 0.46
CA GLN A 63 17.46 1.29 1.63
C GLN A 63 16.13 0.55 1.52
N GLU A 64 15.69 -0.02 2.63
CA GLU A 64 14.35 -0.60 2.79
C GLU A 64 13.30 0.51 2.97
N LYS A 65 12.18 0.41 2.27
CA LYS A 65 11.01 1.28 2.43
C LYS A 65 9.74 0.45 2.48
N TRP A 66 8.75 0.92 3.21
CA TRP A 66 7.43 0.30 3.28
C TRP A 66 6.44 1.19 2.55
N VAL A 67 5.71 0.59 1.61
CA VAL A 67 4.71 1.25 0.77
C VAL A 67 3.36 0.65 1.12
N LEU A 68 2.46 1.47 1.63
CA LEU A 68 1.06 1.11 1.79
C LEU A 68 0.32 1.49 0.51
N VAL A 69 -0.41 0.55 -0.05
CA VAL A 69 -1.27 0.73 -1.22
C VAL A 69 -2.72 0.60 -0.79
N HIS A 70 -3.47 1.69 -0.96
CA HIS A 70 -4.91 1.75 -0.73
C HIS A 70 -5.64 2.02 -2.06
N ILE A 71 -6.48 1.08 -2.50
CA ILE A 71 -7.24 1.20 -3.75
C ILE A 71 -8.73 1.18 -3.41
N GLU A 72 -9.46 2.26 -3.72
CA GLU A 72 -10.93 2.24 -3.65
C GLU A 72 -11.50 1.63 -4.94
N VAL A 73 -12.21 0.50 -4.79
CA VAL A 73 -12.72 -0.30 -5.92
C VAL A 73 -14.14 0.14 -6.31
N GLN A 74 -14.96 0.56 -5.34
CA GLN A 74 -16.33 1.03 -5.56
C GLN A 74 -16.74 2.05 -4.50
N GLY A 75 -17.14 3.27 -4.92
CA GLY A 75 -17.76 4.24 -4.02
C GLY A 75 -17.58 5.69 -4.43
N SER A 76 -18.51 6.54 -4.00
CA SER A 76 -18.29 7.96 -3.83
C SER A 76 -17.27 8.20 -2.71
N LYS A 77 -16.54 9.33 -2.76
CA LYS A 77 -15.48 9.69 -1.80
C LYS A 77 -15.89 9.37 -0.36
N ASP A 78 -15.19 8.43 0.29
CA ASP A 78 -15.42 8.13 1.70
C ASP A 78 -15.01 9.35 2.54
N GLY A 79 -15.96 9.87 3.34
CA GLY A 79 -15.72 10.99 4.25
C GLY A 79 -14.65 10.68 5.32
N ASN A 80 -14.38 9.39 5.57
CA ASN A 80 -13.37 8.94 6.52
C ASN A 80 -12.02 8.61 5.87
N PHE A 81 -11.85 8.81 4.56
CA PHE A 81 -10.63 8.47 3.84
C PHE A 81 -9.37 9.08 4.46
N GLU A 82 -9.37 10.40 4.68
CA GLU A 82 -8.21 11.12 5.22
C GLU A 82 -7.86 10.63 6.63
N HIS A 83 -8.89 10.38 7.45
CA HIS A 83 -8.73 9.82 8.78
C HIS A 83 -8.10 8.44 8.73
N ARG A 84 -8.52 7.60 7.78
CA ARG A 84 -8.00 6.24 7.62
C ARG A 84 -6.56 6.21 7.13
N MET A 85 -6.21 7.04 6.14
CA MET A 85 -4.82 7.17 5.70
C MET A 85 -3.91 7.64 6.84
N PHE A 86 -4.38 8.56 7.69
CA PHE A 86 -3.68 8.95 8.89
C PHE A 86 -3.53 7.80 9.90
N GLN A 87 -4.59 7.03 10.15
CA GLN A 87 -4.55 5.86 11.03
C GLN A 87 -3.55 4.81 10.55
N TYR A 88 -3.53 4.53 9.23
CA TYR A 88 -2.55 3.63 8.63
C TYR A 88 -1.12 4.11 8.90
N PHE A 89 -0.82 5.35 8.51
CA PHE A 89 0.51 5.93 8.72
C PHE A 89 0.93 5.87 10.18
N TYR A 90 0.07 6.34 11.09
CA TYR A 90 0.40 6.42 12.52
C TYR A 90 0.63 5.04 13.14
N ARG A 91 -0.25 4.06 12.89
CA ARG A 91 -0.13 2.73 13.52
C ARG A 91 1.06 1.94 13.00
N ILE A 92 1.36 2.05 11.71
CA ILE A 92 2.54 1.39 11.13
C ILE A 92 3.82 2.01 11.71
N TYR A 93 3.87 3.34 11.78
CA TYR A 93 5.00 4.05 12.36
C TYR A 93 5.18 3.70 13.85
N ASP A 94 4.12 3.75 14.65
CA ASP A 94 4.17 3.48 16.09
C ASP A 94 4.65 2.05 16.38
N LYS A 95 4.08 1.05 15.68
CA LYS A 95 4.39 -0.36 15.93
C LYS A 95 5.76 -0.79 15.42
N PHE A 96 6.13 -0.37 14.22
CA PHE A 96 7.31 -0.89 13.52
C PHE A 96 8.47 0.10 13.47
N GLN A 97 8.26 1.35 13.87
CA GLN A 97 9.27 2.43 13.84
C GLN A 97 9.87 2.60 12.43
N ARG A 98 9.05 2.38 11.39
CA ARG A 98 9.42 2.53 9.99
C ARG A 98 8.63 3.69 9.37
N PRO A 99 9.28 4.63 8.67
CA PRO A 99 8.58 5.59 7.85
C PRO A 99 7.90 4.86 6.68
N THR A 100 6.59 5.03 6.56
CA THR A 100 5.76 4.40 5.53
C THR A 100 5.22 5.44 4.57
N TYR A 101 5.24 5.12 3.28
CA TYR A 101 4.69 5.96 2.23
C TYR A 101 3.33 5.42 1.83
N GLY A 102 2.31 6.26 1.94
CA GLY A 102 0.95 5.92 1.50
C GLY A 102 0.77 6.27 0.03
N LEU A 103 0.50 5.27 -0.80
CA LEU A 103 0.03 5.43 -2.16
C LEU A 103 -1.47 5.12 -2.18
N CYS A 104 -2.27 6.06 -2.67
CA CYS A 104 -3.71 5.87 -2.79
C CYS A 104 -4.19 6.12 -4.22
N HIS A 105 -5.06 5.24 -4.70
CA HIS A 105 -5.79 5.41 -5.95
C HIS A 105 -7.29 5.35 -5.75
N PHE A 106 -8.00 6.24 -6.43
CA PHE A 106 -9.46 6.29 -6.50
C PHE A 106 -9.90 6.01 -7.93
N ASN A 107 -10.64 4.92 -8.14
CA ASN A 107 -11.27 4.68 -9.43
C ASN A 107 -12.53 5.55 -9.54
N ARG A 108 -12.43 6.72 -10.19
CA ARG A 108 -13.62 7.50 -10.57
C ARG A 108 -14.21 6.91 -11.85
N TYR A 109 -15.18 6.02 -11.72
CA TYR A 109 -16.18 5.89 -12.77
C TYR A 109 -17.04 7.16 -12.72
N GLN A 110 -16.85 8.05 -13.70
CA GLN A 110 -17.85 9.06 -14.07
C GLN A 110 -18.93 8.41 -14.90
#